data_AF-A0A1Y4SU08-F1
#
_entry.id   AF-A0A1Y4SU08-F1
#
_cell.length_a   1.000
_cell.length_b   1.000
_cell.length_c   1.000
_cell.angle_alpha   90.00
_cell.angle_beta   90.00
_cell.angle_gamma   90.00
#
_symmetry.space_group_name_H-M   'P 1'
#
loop_
_entity.id
_entity.type
_entity.pdbx_description
1 polymer ?
#
loop_
_entity_poly.entity_id
_entity_poly.type
_entity_poly.pdbx_seq_one_letter_code
_entity_poly.pdbx_strand_id
1 'polypeptide(L)'
;MKHSKTSLFLMEFIIGILFFSLAVGLCVQIFVKAKTMNDESVKRSQAQLIATSIIENAKANHDIDSLLYFDEQGLPASKENHQYFAKIDQQNHLFKISICYQDHEIYTIEYYHYHQRRWEASS
;
A
#
# COMPACT_ATOMS: atom_id res chain seq x y z
N MET A 1 42.25 53.14 -1.32
CA MET A 1 42.14 51.70 -1.61
C MET A 1 40.86 51.16 -0.95
N LYS A 2 39.77 50.97 -1.70
CA LYS A 2 38.51 50.41 -1.18
C LYS A 2 38.12 49.22 -2.05
N HIS A 3 38.75 48.08 -1.82
CA HIS A 3 38.49 46.82 -2.53
C HIS A 3 38.15 45.71 -1.51
N SER A 4 37.09 45.93 -0.73
CA SER A 4 36.71 44.95 0.33
C SER A 4 35.19 44.73 0.45
N LYS A 5 34.35 45.38 -0.37
CA LYS A 5 32.89 45.18 -0.31
C LYS A 5 32.39 44.14 -1.31
N THR A 6 32.98 44.09 -2.51
CA THR A 6 32.56 43.16 -3.57
C THR A 6 32.90 41.70 -3.25
N SER A 7 34.03 41.42 -2.58
CA SER A 7 34.39 40.05 -2.21
C SER A 7 33.49 39.50 -1.10
N LEU A 8 32.98 40.37 -0.22
CA LEU A 8 32.13 39.99 0.90
C LEU A 8 30.72 39.60 0.41
N PHE A 9 30.20 40.34 -0.57
CA PHE A 9 28.95 40.00 -1.26
C PHE A 9 29.07 38.73 -2.12
N LEU A 10 30.22 38.56 -2.80
CA LEU A 10 30.52 37.35 -3.55
C LEU A 10 30.59 36.11 -2.65
N MET A 11 31.20 36.24 -1.47
CA MET A 11 31.31 35.15 -0.51
C MET A 11 29.93 34.69 -0.01
N GLU A 12 29.07 35.65 0.33
CA GLU A 12 27.69 35.37 0.76
C GLU A 12 26.87 34.66 -0.33
N PHE A 13 27.03 35.11 -1.59
CA PHE A 13 26.34 34.51 -2.73
C PHE A 13 26.80 33.07 -3.01
N ILE A 14 28.12 32.80 -2.96
CA ILE A 14 28.67 31.45 -3.14
C ILE A 14 28.18 30.52 -2.03
N ILE A 15 28.19 30.99 -0.76
CA ILE A 15 27.68 30.21 0.37
C ILE A 15 26.19 29.89 0.18
N GLY A 16 25.38 30.86 -0.27
CA GLY A 16 23.96 30.64 -0.58
C GLY A 16 23.73 29.58 -1.65
N ILE A 17 24.50 29.61 -2.75
CA ILE A 17 24.40 28.60 -3.82
C ILE A 17 24.84 27.22 -3.32
N LEU A 18 25.86 27.15 -2.46
CA LEU A 18 26.31 25.88 -1.87
C LEU A 18 25.22 25.27 -0.99
N PHE A 19 24.60 26.05 -0.10
CA PHE A 19 23.48 25.57 0.72
C PHE A 19 22.28 25.17 -0.13
N PHE A 20 21.96 25.95 -1.16
CA PHE A 20 20.88 25.61 -2.09
C PHE A 20 21.17 24.31 -2.85
N SER A 21 22.41 24.09 -3.29
CA SER A 21 22.81 22.87 -3.99
C SER A 21 22.70 21.63 -3.09
N LEU A 22 23.08 21.76 -1.81
CA LEU A 22 22.90 20.69 -0.80
C LEU A 22 21.41 20.41 -0.56
N ALA A 23 20.59 21.46 -0.43
CA ALA A 23 19.15 21.33 -0.26
C ALA A 23 18.47 20.65 -1.45
N VAL A 24 18.84 21.01 -2.69
CA VAL A 24 18.34 20.37 -3.91
C VAL A 24 18.69 18.88 -3.92
N GLY A 25 19.92 18.51 -3.53
CA GLY A 25 20.32 17.11 -3.40
C GLY A 25 19.47 16.33 -2.40
N LEU A 26 19.15 16.93 -1.25
CA LEU A 26 18.27 16.32 -0.24
C LEU A 26 16.81 16.23 -0.74
N CYS A 27 16.30 17.27 -1.40
CA CYS A 27 14.94 17.27 -1.96
C CYS A 27 14.75 16.16 -3.01
N VAL A 28 15.73 15.94 -3.89
CA VAL A 28 15.66 14.86 -4.88
C VAL A 28 15.70 13.49 -4.19
N GLN A 29 16.55 13.31 -3.17
CA GLN A 29 16.59 12.06 -2.41
C GLN A 29 15.25 11.76 -1.70
N ILE A 30 14.66 12.77 -1.07
CA ILE A 30 13.34 12.64 -0.43
C ILE A 30 12.29 12.33 -1.48
N PHE A 31 12.33 12.97 -2.66
CA PHE A 31 11.38 12.74 -3.74
C PHE A 31 11.47 11.31 -4.31
N VAL A 32 12.69 10.79 -4.55
CA VAL A 32 12.89 9.42 -5.02
C VAL A 32 12.42 8.41 -3.98
N LYS A 33 12.70 8.65 -2.70
CA LYS A 33 12.19 7.83 -1.59
C LYS A 33 10.66 7.90 -1.50
N ALA A 34 10.08 9.10 -1.63
CA ALA A 34 8.63 9.29 -1.62
C ALA A 34 7.96 8.61 -2.81
N LYS A 35 8.59 8.59 -3.99
CA LYS A 35 8.09 7.85 -5.15
C LYS A 35 7.99 6.35 -4.86
N THR A 36 9.04 5.77 -4.28
CA THR A 36 9.04 4.35 -3.88
C THR A 36 7.96 4.08 -2.83
N MET A 37 7.85 4.94 -1.82
CA MET A 37 6.82 4.84 -0.78
C MET A 37 5.39 5.03 -1.33
N ASN A 38 5.22 5.86 -2.36
CA ASN A 38 3.96 6.07 -3.06
C ASN A 38 3.57 4.82 -3.86
N ASP A 39 4.50 4.25 -4.62
CA ASP A 39 4.27 3.03 -5.38
C ASP A 39 3.91 1.87 -4.44
N GLU A 40 4.57 1.76 -3.28
CA GLU A 40 4.20 0.80 -2.24
C GLU A 40 2.83 1.09 -1.61
N SER A 41 2.52 2.36 -1.35
CA SER A 41 1.22 2.77 -0.78
C SER A 41 0.06 2.46 -1.73
N VAL A 42 0.24 2.66 -3.03
CA VAL A 42 -0.75 2.29 -4.06
C VAL A 42 -0.99 0.79 -4.06
N LYS A 43 0.08 -0.02 -4.07
CA LYS A 43 -0.02 -1.49 -3.99
C LYS A 43 -0.73 -1.95 -2.71
N ARG A 44 -0.43 -1.31 -1.58
CA ARG A 44 -1.07 -1.61 -0.28
C ARG A 44 -2.56 -1.26 -0.28
N SER A 45 -2.93 -0.11 -0.82
CA SER A 45 -4.32 0.31 -0.94
C SER A 45 -5.12 -0.65 -1.82
N GLN A 46 -4.53 -1.09 -2.94
CA GLN A 46 -5.14 -2.06 -3.83
C GLN A 46 -5.32 -3.42 -3.18
N ALA A 47 -4.30 -3.92 -2.48
CA ALA A 47 -4.41 -5.17 -1.70
C ALA A 47 -5.54 -5.08 -0.67
N GLN A 48 -5.66 -3.97 0.05
CA GLN A 48 -6.75 -3.81 1.02
C GLN A 48 -8.14 -3.82 0.37
N LEU A 49 -8.29 -3.20 -0.81
CA LEU A 49 -9.54 -3.25 -1.58
C LEU A 49 -9.89 -4.69 -2.01
N ILE A 50 -8.91 -5.43 -2.52
CA ILE A 50 -9.07 -6.84 -2.89
C ILE A 50 -9.49 -7.66 -1.66
N ALA A 51 -8.80 -7.51 -0.52
CA ALA A 51 -9.13 -8.23 0.71
C ALA A 51 -10.57 -7.96 1.15
N THR A 52 -10.97 -6.69 1.12
CA THR A 52 -12.32 -6.27 1.51
C THR A 52 -13.37 -6.87 0.59
N SER A 53 -13.15 -6.86 -0.72
CA SER A 53 -14.05 -7.47 -1.70
C SER A 53 -14.26 -8.98 -1.45
N ILE A 54 -13.19 -9.70 -1.06
CA ILE A 54 -13.26 -11.12 -0.72
C ILE A 54 -14.07 -11.32 0.56
N ILE A 55 -13.89 -10.49 1.59
CA ILE A 55 -14.69 -10.56 2.83
C ILE A 55 -16.16 -10.30 2.55
N GLU A 56 -16.47 -9.30 1.71
CA GLU A 56 -17.85 -8.99 1.34
C GLU A 56 -18.49 -10.14 0.56
N ASN A 57 -17.75 -10.73 -0.37
CA ASN A 57 -18.20 -11.91 -1.09
C ASN A 57 -18.37 -13.12 -0.15
N ALA A 58 -17.49 -13.29 0.85
CA ALA A 58 -17.59 -14.33 1.89
C ALA A 58 -18.88 -14.22 2.71
N LYS A 59 -19.23 -12.97 3.01
CA LYS A 59 -20.41 -12.67 3.80
C LYS A 59 -21.69 -12.88 3.00
N ALA A 60 -21.66 -12.57 1.70
CA ALA A 60 -22.81 -12.73 0.81
C ALA A 60 -23.00 -14.18 0.33
N ASN A 61 -21.90 -14.87 0.03
CA ASN A 61 -21.86 -16.21 -0.54
C ASN A 61 -21.02 -17.12 0.36
N HIS A 62 -21.60 -18.24 0.81
CA HIS A 62 -20.94 -19.20 1.70
C HIS A 62 -19.86 -20.06 1.03
N ASP A 63 -19.71 -19.93 -0.29
CA ASP A 63 -18.77 -20.70 -1.10
C ASP A 63 -17.84 -19.72 -1.81
N ILE A 64 -16.68 -19.50 -1.22
CA ILE A 64 -15.60 -18.77 -1.89
C ILE A 64 -14.47 -19.75 -2.13
N ASP A 65 -13.97 -19.74 -3.36
CA ASP A 65 -12.77 -20.46 -3.71
C ASP A 65 -11.60 -20.03 -2.81
N SER A 66 -10.83 -21.01 -2.33
CA SER A 66 -9.75 -20.79 -1.37
C SER A 66 -8.59 -19.98 -1.98
N LEU A 67 -8.57 -19.86 -3.31
CA LEU A 67 -7.54 -19.20 -4.07
C LEU A 67 -8.13 -18.34 -5.19
N LEU A 68 -8.15 -17.02 -4.98
CA LEU A 68 -8.60 -16.06 -6.00
C LEU A 68 -7.40 -15.34 -6.63
N TYR A 69 -7.50 -15.08 -7.92
CA TYR A 69 -6.46 -14.43 -8.72
C TYR A 69 -6.91 -13.04 -9.15
N PHE A 70 -6.01 -12.05 -9.06
CA PHE A 70 -6.29 -10.67 -9.44
C PHE A 70 -5.18 -10.10 -10.33
N ASP A 71 -5.57 -9.24 -11.26
CA ASP A 71 -4.65 -8.51 -12.16
C ASP A 71 -4.04 -7.26 -11.49
N GLU A 72 -3.21 -6.52 -12.24
CA GLU A 72 -2.62 -5.25 -11.78
C GLU A 72 -3.66 -4.15 -11.49
N GLN A 73 -4.89 -4.28 -11.99
CA GLN A 73 -5.98 -3.36 -11.73
C GLN A 73 -6.84 -3.79 -10.52
N GLY A 74 -6.62 -4.99 -9.97
CA GLY A 74 -7.41 -5.54 -8.86
C GLY A 74 -8.75 -6.14 -9.31
N LEU A 75 -8.89 -6.44 -10.60
CA LEU A 75 -10.02 -7.18 -11.15
C LEU A 75 -9.75 -8.68 -11.06
N PRO A 76 -10.79 -9.52 -10.95
CA PRO A 76 -10.64 -10.97 -10.93
C PRO A 76 -10.04 -11.45 -12.25
N ALA A 77 -8.89 -12.11 -12.18
CA ALA A 77 -8.13 -12.58 -13.33
C ALA A 77 -8.06 -14.12 -13.35
N SER A 78 -7.67 -14.68 -14.49
CA SER A 78 -7.38 -16.11 -14.59
C SER A 78 -5.99 -16.46 -14.02
N LYS A 79 -5.82 -17.73 -13.66
CA LYS A 79 -4.59 -18.31 -13.09
C LYS A 79 -3.32 -18.07 -13.93
N GLU A 80 -3.44 -17.83 -15.23
CA GLU A 80 -2.29 -17.60 -16.11
C GLU A 80 -1.85 -16.12 -16.19
N ASN A 81 -2.71 -15.17 -15.80
CA ASN A 81 -2.44 -13.73 -15.94
C ASN A 81 -2.61 -12.98 -14.61
N HIS A 82 -2.18 -13.62 -13.51
CA HIS A 82 -2.33 -13.07 -12.17
C HIS A 82 -1.07 -12.30 -11.74
N GLN A 83 -1.27 -11.12 -11.15
CA GLN A 83 -0.21 -10.38 -10.49
C GLN A 83 -0.30 -10.55 -8.97
N TYR A 84 -1.52 -10.65 -8.47
CA TYR A 84 -1.86 -10.89 -7.07
C TYR A 84 -2.66 -12.18 -6.94
N PHE A 85 -2.46 -12.91 -5.85
CA PHE A 85 -3.33 -14.03 -5.48
C PHE A 85 -3.68 -13.95 -4.00
N ALA A 86 -4.94 -14.24 -3.68
CA ALA A 86 -5.45 -14.26 -2.32
C ALA A 86 -5.65 -15.71 -1.87
N LYS A 87 -5.01 -16.06 -0.76
CA LYS A 87 -5.18 -17.34 -0.06
C LYS A 87 -6.13 -17.13 1.10
N ILE A 88 -7.19 -17.94 1.15
CA ILE A 88 -8.15 -17.95 2.24
C ILE A 88 -7.89 -19.20 3.07
N ASP A 89 -7.49 -19.01 4.33
CA ASP A 89 -7.32 -20.08 5.31
C ASP A 89 -8.46 -19.96 6.34
N GLN A 90 -9.38 -20.92 6.31
CA GLN A 90 -10.53 -20.97 7.21
C GLN A 90 -10.24 -21.97 8.33
N GLN A 91 -9.90 -21.47 9.52
CA GLN A 91 -9.72 -22.29 10.72
C GLN A 91 -10.78 -21.95 11.76
N ASN A 92 -11.75 -22.86 11.92
CA ASN A 92 -12.78 -22.89 12.96
C ASN A 92 -13.68 -21.62 13.03
N HIS A 93 -13.15 -20.50 13.54
CA HIS A 93 -13.84 -19.20 13.70
C HIS A 93 -13.04 -18.01 13.15
N LEU A 94 -11.84 -18.26 12.64
CA LEU A 94 -10.95 -17.26 12.07
C LEU A 94 -10.88 -17.46 10.56
N PHE A 95 -11.31 -16.45 9.81
CA PHE A 95 -11.07 -16.34 8.38
C PHE A 95 -9.81 -15.52 8.19
N LYS A 96 -8.72 -16.16 7.75
CA LYS A 96 -7.48 -15.47 7.43
C LYS A 96 -7.38 -15.32 5.92
N ILE A 97 -7.37 -14.08 5.45
CA ILE A 97 -7.19 -13.75 4.03
C ILE A 97 -5.81 -13.15 3.87
N SER A 98 -4.97 -13.84 3.10
CA SER A 98 -3.58 -13.47 2.85
C SER A 98 -3.42 -13.11 1.38
N ILE A 99 -3.07 -11.87 1.08
CA ILE A 99 -2.81 -11.38 -0.27
C ILE A 99 -1.32 -11.44 -0.53
N CYS A 100 -0.96 -12.18 -1.57
CA CYS A 100 0.39 -12.32 -2.05
C CYS A 100 0.56 -11.58 -3.39
N TYR A 101 1.71 -10.94 -3.57
CA TYR A 101 2.17 -10.37 -4.83
C TYR A 101 3.49 -11.03 -5.21
N GLN A 102 3.55 -11.65 -6.39
CA GLN A 102 4.77 -12.31 -6.89
C GLN A 102 5.46 -13.21 -5.83
N ASP A 103 4.66 -14.02 -5.12
CA ASP A 103 5.10 -14.98 -4.09
C ASP A 103 5.48 -14.38 -2.72
N HIS A 104 5.42 -13.06 -2.56
CA HIS A 104 5.56 -12.40 -1.26
C HIS A 104 4.20 -12.03 -0.66
N GLU A 105 3.97 -12.41 0.59
CA GLU A 105 2.79 -11.98 1.36
C GLU A 105 2.90 -10.49 1.66
N ILE A 106 2.04 -9.70 1.01
CA ILE A 106 2.04 -8.25 1.17
C ILE A 106 1.05 -7.83 2.24
N TYR A 107 -0.09 -8.51 2.40
CA TYR A 107 -1.12 -8.07 3.33
C TYR A 107 -1.93 -9.24 3.85
N THR A 108 -2.22 -9.23 5.14
CA THR A 108 -2.97 -10.29 5.82
C THR A 108 -4.04 -9.65 6.68
N ILE A 109 -5.28 -10.09 6.51
CA ILE A 109 -6.39 -9.70 7.35
C ILE A 109 -7.00 -10.93 8.01
N GLU A 110 -7.19 -10.83 9.32
CA GLU A 110 -7.83 -11.85 10.13
C GLU A 110 -9.24 -11.35 10.50
N TYR A 111 -10.25 -12.05 9.99
CA TYR A 111 -11.65 -11.73 10.21
C TYR A 111 -12.27 -12.79 11.12
N TYR A 112 -12.78 -12.36 12.28
CA TYR A 112 -13.58 -13.22 13.15
C TYR A 112 -15.02 -13.19 12.66
N HIS A 113 -15.58 -14.37 12.37
CA HIS A 113 -16.96 -14.49 11.95
C HIS A 113 -17.89 -14.26 13.16
N TYR A 114 -18.17 -13.00 13.51
CA TYR A 114 -19.08 -12.66 14.61
C TYR A 114 -20.52 -12.88 14.16
N HIS A 115 -21.15 -13.94 14.67
CA HIS A 115 -22.59 -14.18 14.55
C HIS A 115 -23.35 -12.93 15.05
N GLN A 116 -23.89 -12.13 14.12
CA GLN A 116 -24.97 -11.20 14.42
C GLN A 116 -26.19 -12.03 14.83
N ARG A 117 -26.35 -12.27 16.14
CA ARG A 117 -27.67 -12.58 16.71
C ARG A 117 -28.55 -11.37 16.43
N ARG A 118 -29.33 -11.45 15.34
CA ARG A 118 -30.56 -10.69 15.17
C ARG A 118 -31.39 -10.92 16.43
N TRP A 119 -31.55 -9.88 17.24
CA TRP A 119 -32.57 -9.85 18.27
C TRP A 119 -33.92 -9.80 17.56
N GLU A 120 -34.49 -10.96 17.31
CA GLU A 120 -35.91 -11.07 17.04
C GLU A 120 -36.63 -10.61 18.30
N ALA A 121 -37.32 -9.49 18.16
CA ALA A 121 -38.26 -8.98 19.14
C ALA A 121 -39.26 -10.11 19.44
N SER A 122 -39.14 -10.73 20.61
CA SER A 122 -40.24 -11.50 21.16
C SER A 122 -41.18 -10.51 21.83
N SER A 123 -42.25 -10.23 21.09
CA SER A 123 -43.60 -9.90 21.57
C SER A 123 -43.97 -10.56 22.88
#